data_AF-A0A0D2J9Q9-F1
#
_entry.id   AF-A0A0D2J9Q9-F1
#
_cell.length_a   1.000
_cell.length_b   1.000
_cell.length_c   1.000
_cell.angle_alpha   90.00
_cell.angle_beta   90.00
_cell.angle_gamma   90.00
#
_symmetry.space_group_name_H-M   'P 1'
#
loop_
_entity.id
_entity.type
_entity.pdbx_description
1 polymer ?
#
loop_
_entity_poly.entity_id
_entity_poly.type
_entity_poly.pdbx_seq_one_letter_code
_entity_poly.pdbx_strand_id
1 'polypeptide(L)'
;MERIAACADDFAYTDPIDGSVAKGQGLRFIFDDGSRIIFRLSGTGSSGATIRLYIEQYTDDKSRLLEDAQVALKDIIQVALDLSKLQEFTGRDKPTVIT
;
A
#
# COMPACT_ATOMS: atom_id res chain seq x y z
N MET A 1 8.53 -16.58 5.18
CA MET A 1 8.00 -17.16 3.93
C MET A 1 8.19 -16.10 2.86
N GLU A 2 8.74 -16.46 1.71
CA GLU A 2 9.00 -15.50 0.62
C GLU A 2 7.66 -15.11 0.00
N ARG A 3 7.36 -13.81 -0.11
CA ARG A 3 6.14 -13.31 -0.76
C ARG A 3 6.45 -13.01 -2.22
N ILE A 4 5.69 -13.59 -3.14
CA ILE A 4 5.90 -13.38 -4.58
C ILE A 4 4.86 -12.38 -5.07
N ALA A 5 5.29 -11.35 -5.79
CA ALA A 5 4.37 -10.41 -6.41
C ALA A 5 3.60 -11.12 -7.54
N ALA A 6 2.31 -11.36 -7.33
CA ALA A 6 1.41 -11.88 -8.35
C ALA A 6 1.01 -10.79 -9.36
N CYS A 7 0.93 -9.55 -8.92
CA CYS A 7 0.68 -8.38 -9.77
C CYS A 7 1.36 -7.14 -9.20
N ALA A 8 1.94 -6.31 -10.07
CA ALA A 8 2.40 -4.98 -9.76
C ALA A 8 1.97 -4.03 -10.87
N ASP A 9 1.09 -3.08 -10.56
CA ASP A 9 0.52 -2.15 -11.55
C ASP A 9 0.31 -0.74 -11.01
N ASP A 10 0.04 0.21 -11.93
CA ASP A 10 -0.52 1.51 -11.60
C ASP A 10 -2.02 1.48 -11.93
N PHE A 11 -2.85 1.56 -10.88
CA PHE A 11 -4.26 1.28 -10.97
C PHE A 11 -4.96 2.24 -11.94
N ALA A 12 -5.79 1.65 -12.81
CA ALA A 12 -6.71 2.37 -13.66
C ALA A 12 -8.12 1.80 -13.52
N TYR A 13 -9.11 2.67 -13.56
CA TYR A 13 -10.52 2.32 -13.53
C TYR A 13 -11.21 2.87 -14.78
N THR A 14 -12.03 2.04 -15.43
CA THR A 14 -12.92 2.46 -16.51
C THR A 14 -14.34 2.38 -15.98
N ASP A 15 -15.04 3.51 -15.95
CA ASP A 15 -16.41 3.57 -15.47
C ASP A 15 -17.36 2.87 -16.45
N PRO A 16 -18.16 1.88 -16.00
CA PRO A 16 -19.03 1.12 -16.88
C PRO A 16 -20.30 1.88 -17.31
N ILE A 17 -20.59 3.04 -16.73
CA ILE A 17 -21.76 3.87 -17.05
C ILE A 17 -21.43 4.84 -18.17
N ASP A 18 -20.33 5.58 -18.06
CA ASP A 18 -19.96 6.63 -19.02
C ASP A 18 -18.70 6.36 -19.84
N GLY A 19 -17.97 5.27 -19.54
CA GLY A 19 -16.75 4.88 -20.25
C GLY A 19 -15.53 5.74 -19.94
N SER A 20 -15.63 6.67 -18.98
CA SER A 20 -14.51 7.50 -18.56
C SER A 20 -13.39 6.65 -17.93
N VAL A 21 -12.13 7.04 -18.14
CA VAL A 21 -10.97 6.29 -17.67
C VAL A 21 -10.15 7.13 -16.71
N ALA A 22 -10.10 6.71 -15.45
CA ALA A 22 -9.22 7.28 -14.43
C ALA A 22 -7.94 6.44 -14.34
N LYS A 23 -6.81 6.97 -14.77
CA LYS A 23 -5.47 6.34 -14.70
C LYS A 23 -4.66 6.93 -13.54
N GLY A 24 -3.57 6.28 -13.15
CA GLY A 24 -2.65 6.82 -12.14
C GLY A 24 -3.24 6.83 -10.73
N GLN A 25 -4.17 5.92 -10.43
CA GLN A 25 -4.96 5.98 -9.21
C GLN A 25 -4.30 5.31 -8.00
N GLY A 26 -3.12 4.72 -8.19
CA GLY A 26 -2.27 4.21 -7.13
C GLY A 26 -1.45 3.02 -7.58
N LEU A 27 -0.20 2.96 -7.12
CA LEU A 27 0.66 1.81 -7.34
C LEU A 27 0.20 0.68 -6.42
N ARG A 28 -0.04 -0.51 -6.98
CA ARG A 28 -0.47 -1.68 -6.22
C ARG A 28 0.55 -2.80 -6.39
N PHE A 29 0.88 -3.44 -5.29
CA PHE A 29 1.63 -4.68 -5.24
C PHE A 29 0.72 -5.72 -4.57
N ILE A 30 0.31 -6.71 -5.34
CA ILE A 30 -0.58 -7.80 -4.90
C ILE A 30 0.28 -9.06 -4.83
N PHE A 31 0.31 -9.68 -3.67
CA PHE A 31 1.06 -10.91 -3.43
C PHE A 31 0.19 -12.15 -3.71
N ASP A 32 0.86 -13.27 -3.96
CA ASP A 32 0.26 -14.58 -4.19
C ASP A 32 -0.56 -15.10 -3.01
N ASP A 33 -0.20 -14.69 -1.78
CA ASP A 33 -0.95 -14.97 -0.55
C ASP A 33 -2.23 -14.11 -0.38
N GLY A 34 -2.50 -13.17 -1.29
CA GLY A 34 -3.65 -12.25 -1.23
C GLY A 34 -3.40 -10.95 -0.47
N SER A 35 -2.23 -10.78 0.15
CA SER A 35 -1.81 -9.54 0.80
C SER A 35 -1.54 -8.42 -0.22
N ARG A 36 -1.59 -7.17 0.22
CA ARG A 36 -1.45 -6.00 -0.68
C ARG A 36 -0.68 -4.86 -0.04
N ILE A 37 0.10 -4.16 -0.86
CA ILE A 37 0.68 -2.85 -0.56
C ILE A 37 0.20 -1.87 -1.64
N ILE A 38 -0.30 -0.71 -1.22
CA ILE A 38 -0.79 0.32 -2.13
C ILE A 38 -0.19 1.67 -1.77
N PHE A 39 0.38 2.37 -2.75
CA PHE A 39 0.87 3.73 -2.63
C PHE A 39 -0.02 4.68 -3.43
N ARG A 40 -0.46 5.78 -2.80
CA ARG A 40 -1.16 6.87 -3.48
C ARG A 40 -0.48 8.19 -3.17
N LEU A 41 -0.18 8.97 -4.21
CA LEU A 41 0.26 10.35 -4.07
C LEU A 41 -0.97 11.26 -4.21
N SER A 42 -1.15 12.18 -3.27
CA SER A 42 -2.30 13.08 -3.24
C SER A 42 -1.87 14.51 -2.89
N GLY A 43 -2.67 15.49 -3.30
CA GLY A 43 -2.51 16.87 -2.90
C GLY A 43 -1.23 17.52 -3.43
N THR A 44 -0.88 17.37 -4.71
CA THR A 44 0.33 17.96 -5.31
C THR A 44 0.25 19.48 -5.53
N GLY A 45 -0.47 20.21 -4.67
CA GLY A 45 -0.65 21.66 -4.74
C GLY A 45 0.45 22.46 -4.04
N SER A 46 0.19 23.73 -3.74
CA SER A 46 1.15 24.65 -3.12
C SER A 46 1.61 24.25 -1.71
N SER A 47 0.84 23.42 -1.00
CA SER A 47 1.13 23.02 0.39
C SER A 47 1.98 21.74 0.52
N GLY A 48 2.61 21.30 -0.58
CA GLY A 48 3.33 20.02 -0.63
C GLY A 48 2.41 18.83 -0.85
N ALA A 49 2.99 17.64 -1.03
CA ALA A 49 2.24 16.43 -1.37
C ALA A 49 2.13 15.45 -0.19
N THR A 50 1.07 14.65 -0.19
CA THR A 50 0.84 13.56 0.78
C THR A 50 0.95 12.21 0.09
N ILE A 51 1.89 11.37 0.56
CA ILE A 51 1.92 9.95 0.24
C ILE A 51 1.04 9.21 1.25
N ARG A 52 0.13 8.38 0.74
CA ARG A 52 -0.69 7.46 1.52
C ARG A 52 -0.23 6.04 1.22
N LEU A 53 0.18 5.33 2.27
CA LEU A 53 0.58 3.94 2.22
C LEU A 53 -0.51 3.10 2.89
N TYR A 54 -1.12 2.20 2.12
CA TYR A 54 -2.10 1.24 2.61
C TYR A 54 -1.47 -0.15 2.58
N ILE A 55 -1.69 -0.89 3.66
CA ILE A 55 -1.07 -2.19 3.88
C ILE A 55 -2.14 -3.15 4.36
N GLU A 56 -2.16 -4.32 3.76
CA GLU A 56 -3.10 -5.38 4.08
C GLU A 56 -2.37 -6.71 4.04
N GLN A 57 -2.51 -7.48 5.12
CA GLN A 57 -1.99 -8.83 5.18
C GLN A 57 -3.15 -9.80 5.32
N TYR A 58 -3.31 -10.68 4.34
CA TYR A 58 -4.27 -11.76 4.44
C TYR A 58 -3.75 -12.86 5.37
N THR A 59 -4.65 -13.47 6.14
CA THR A 59 -4.37 -14.66 6.93
C THR A 59 -5.64 -15.47 7.10
N ASP A 60 -5.54 -16.79 6.91
CA ASP A 60 -6.57 -17.76 7.25
C ASP A 60 -6.36 -18.38 8.64
N ASP A 61 -5.20 -18.11 9.26
CA ASP A 61 -4.89 -18.51 10.63
C ASP A 61 -5.76 -17.75 11.63
N LYS A 62 -6.76 -18.46 12.17
CA LYS A 62 -7.71 -17.95 13.16
C LYS A 62 -7.06 -17.49 14.45
N SER A 63 -5.89 -18.04 14.81
CA SER A 63 -5.19 -17.63 16.03
C SER A 63 -4.64 -16.21 15.92
N ARG A 64 -4.41 -15.73 14.70
CA ARG A 64 -3.84 -14.42 14.41
C ARG A 64 -4.87 -13.30 14.20
N LEU A 65 -6.14 -13.65 14.04
CA LEU A 65 -7.20 -12.68 13.70
C LEU A 65 -7.47 -11.65 14.82
N LEU A 66 -7.08 -11.95 16.05
CA LEU A 66 -7.23 -11.05 17.20
C LEU A 66 -5.88 -10.43 17.63
N GLU A 67 -4.82 -10.64 16.85
CA GLU A 67 -3.54 -9.96 17.07
C GLU A 67 -3.72 -8.45 16.88
N ASP A 68 -2.91 -7.68 17.63
CA ASP A 68 -2.80 -6.26 17.37
C ASP A 68 -2.32 -6.01 15.93
N ALA A 69 -2.98 -5.09 15.22
CA ALA A 69 -2.71 -4.84 13.81
C ALA A 69 -1.27 -4.40 13.55
N GLN A 70 -0.63 -3.65 14.46
CA GLN A 70 0.76 -3.20 14.30
C GLN A 70 1.74 -4.37 14.40
N VAL A 71 1.39 -5.41 15.17
CA VAL A 71 2.16 -6.66 15.25
C VAL A 71 1.92 -7.48 13.99
N ALA A 72 0.66 -7.72 13.63
CA ALA A 72 0.30 -8.57 12.49
C ALA A 72 0.84 -8.02 11.16
N LEU A 73 0.83 -6.69 10.97
CA LEU A 73 1.26 -6.03 9.73
C LEU A 73 2.75 -5.69 9.69
N LYS A 74 3.50 -5.92 10.78
CA LYS A 74 4.90 -5.48 10.93
C LYS A 74 5.78 -5.89 9.75
N ASP A 75 5.70 -7.16 9.35
CA ASP A 75 6.57 -7.72 8.32
C ASP A 75 6.29 -7.09 6.94
N ILE A 76 5.01 -6.92 6.59
CA ILE A 76 4.64 -6.33 5.29
C ILE A 76 4.87 -4.80 5.27
N ILE A 77 4.80 -4.12 6.42
CA ILE A 77 5.26 -2.72 6.56
C ILE A 77 6.74 -2.62 6.20
N GLN A 78 7.58 -3.51 6.74
CA GLN A 78 9.01 -3.49 6.42
C GLN A 78 9.25 -3.69 4.92
N VAL A 79 8.56 -4.65 4.29
CA VAL A 79 8.63 -4.87 2.84
C VAL A 79 8.24 -3.61 2.07
N ALA A 80 7.17 -2.92 2.47
CA ALA A 80 6.73 -1.69 1.80
C ALA A 80 7.77 -0.57 1.91
N LEU A 81 8.40 -0.41 3.08
CA LEU A 81 9.43 0.61 3.31
C LEU A 81 10.71 0.31 2.51
N ASP A 82 11.14 -0.95 2.48
CA ASP A 82 12.33 -1.38 1.74
C ASP A 82 12.13 -1.22 0.23
N LEU A 83 10.97 -1.63 -0.28
CA LEU A 83 10.61 -1.54 -1.69
C LEU A 83 10.56 -0.09 -2.19
N SER A 84 9.94 0.79 -1.39
CA SER A 84 9.70 2.18 -1.80
C SER A 84 10.87 3.11 -1.50
N LYS A 85 11.78 2.72 -0.60
CA LYS A 85 12.82 3.58 -0.03
C LYS A 85 12.24 4.91 0.49
N LEU A 86 11.03 4.86 1.05
CA LEU A 86 10.26 6.06 1.41
C LEU A 86 11.03 6.97 2.36
N GLN A 87 11.74 6.39 3.33
CA GLN A 87 12.57 7.17 4.26
C GLN A 87 13.73 7.89 3.54
N GLU A 88 14.40 7.23 2.60
CA GLU A 88 15.51 7.82 1.82
C GLU A 88 15.02 8.99 0.97
N PHE A 89 13.89 8.83 0.28
CA PHE A 89 13.39 9.86 -0.63
C PHE A 89 12.65 11.01 0.07
N THR A 90 12.06 10.78 1.25
CA THR A 90 11.23 11.79 1.93
C THR A 90 11.87 12.36 3.20
N GLY A 91 12.91 11.71 3.72
CA GLY A 91 13.50 12.04 5.03
C GLY A 91 12.59 11.73 6.22
N ARG A 92 11.47 11.04 6.03
CA ARG A 92 10.50 10.71 7.10
C ARG A 92 10.87 9.39 7.77
N ASP A 93 11.08 9.42 9.07
CA ASP A 93 11.32 8.26 9.94
C ASP A 93 10.01 7.56 10.38
N LYS A 94 8.90 8.30 10.41
CA LYS A 94 7.58 7.79 10.80
C LYS A 94 6.45 8.45 10.01
N PRO A 95 5.28 7.79 9.86
CA PRO A 95 4.11 8.41 9.27
C PRO A 95 3.61 9.57 10.15
N THR A 96 3.02 10.59 9.51
CA THR A 96 2.37 11.70 10.23
C THR A 96 1.05 11.26 10.88
N VAL A 97 0.34 10.32 10.26
CA VAL A 97 -0.95 9.79 10.72
C VAL A 97 -0.99 8.28 10.47
N ILE A 98 -1.56 7.52 11.41
CA ILE A 98 -1.89 6.09 11.30
C ILE A 98 -3.40 5.96 11.54
N THR A 99 -4.06 5.04 10.84
CA THR A 99 -5.49 4.74 10.98
C THR A 99 -5.68 3.24 10.99
#